data_AF-A0A8D1TGF6-F1
#
_entry.id   AF-A0A8D1TGF6-F1
#
_cell.length_a   1.000
_cell.length_b   1.000
_cell.length_c   1.000
_cell.angle_alpha   90.00
_cell.angle_beta   90.00
_cell.angle_gamma   90.00
#
_symmetry.space_group_name_H-M   'P 1'
#
loop_
_entity.id
_entity.type
_entity.pdbx_description
1 polymer ?
#
loop_
_entity_poly.entity_id
_entity_poly.type
_entity_poly.pdbx_seq_one_letter_code
_entity_poly.pdbx_strand_id
1 'polypeptide(L)'
;MASERPEPEVEEAGHVFLLMKKDYRISRNVRLAWFLNHLHQTVQATPQEMLSEQELEVLSVLPPGWQPDEPVVPRPFLLVPSTRVTFLAWQYRFVIELDLSPSTGIVDDSTGEILFDEVFHALSRCLGGLLRPFRVPGSCIDFQPEIYVTIQAYSSIIGLQSHQVLHPCSALASSDLVAKSPLTKSLSDLYSPCPKSPAVLEPVPWSSP
;
A
#
# COMPACT_ATOMS: atom_id res chain seq x y z
N MET A 1 35.44 49.43 13.67
CA MET A 1 35.42 47.96 13.55
C MET A 1 33.96 47.54 13.59
N ALA A 2 33.39 47.12 12.46
CA ALA A 2 32.02 46.64 12.41
C ALA A 2 32.00 45.25 13.07
N SER A 3 31.20 45.12 14.13
CA SER A 3 30.95 43.83 14.78
C SER A 3 30.06 43.02 13.84
N GLU A 4 30.66 42.11 13.07
CA GLU A 4 29.93 41.02 12.43
C GLU A 4 29.20 40.25 13.54
N ARG A 5 27.87 40.36 13.58
CA ARG A 5 27.06 39.45 14.38
C ARG A 5 27.19 38.09 13.71
N PRO A 6 27.52 37.01 14.43
CA PRO A 6 27.52 35.68 13.83
C PRO A 6 26.10 35.42 13.32
N GLU A 7 25.95 35.25 12.00
CA GLU A 7 24.70 34.75 11.46
C GLU A 7 24.44 33.38 12.09
N PRO A 8 23.22 33.10 12.58
CA PRO A 8 22.92 31.80 13.13
C PRO A 8 23.13 30.77 12.02
N GLU A 9 24.10 29.89 12.21
CA GLU A 9 24.43 28.80 11.29
C GLU A 9 23.17 27.93 11.15
N VAL A 10 22.47 28.08 10.03
CA VAL A 10 21.23 27.35 9.78
C VAL A 10 21.59 25.91 9.44
N GLU A 11 21.10 24.98 10.25
CA GLU A 11 21.33 23.55 10.06
C GLU A 11 20.72 23.05 8.74
N GLU A 12 21.42 22.15 8.04
CA GLU A 12 20.94 21.56 6.79
C GLU A 12 19.80 20.56 7.05
N ALA A 13 18.89 20.46 6.10
CA ALA A 13 17.83 19.45 6.11
C ALA A 13 18.35 18.11 5.59
N GLY A 14 18.24 17.05 6.40
CA GLY A 14 18.51 15.68 5.97
C GLY A 14 17.33 15.04 5.25
N HIS A 15 16.11 15.21 5.78
CA HIS A 15 14.89 14.64 5.20
C HIS A 15 13.68 15.55 5.43
N VAL A 16 12.93 15.84 4.37
CA VAL A 16 11.67 16.60 4.41
C VAL A 16 10.49 15.69 4.04
N PHE A 17 9.41 15.75 4.82
CA PHE A 17 8.14 15.10 4.49
C PHE A 17 7.12 16.14 4.06
N LEU A 18 6.53 15.95 2.88
CA LEU A 18 5.51 16.82 2.32
C LEU A 18 4.19 16.07 2.13
N LEU A 19 3.08 16.73 2.44
CA LEU A 19 1.75 16.26 2.15
C LEU A 19 1.21 16.89 0.88
N MET A 20 0.74 16.06 -0.04
CA MET A 20 0.07 16.50 -1.26
C MET A 20 -1.41 16.77 -0.99
N LYS A 21 -1.94 17.84 -1.60
CA LYS A 21 -3.37 18.14 -1.56
C LYS A 21 -4.21 16.98 -2.10
N LYS A 22 -5.43 16.80 -1.56
CA LYS A 22 -6.33 15.68 -1.89
C LYS A 22 -7.13 15.89 -3.17
N ASP A 23 -7.43 17.13 -3.55
CA ASP A 23 -8.42 17.47 -4.58
C ASP A 23 -8.08 16.93 -5.97
N TYR A 24 -6.78 16.81 -6.27
CA TYR A 24 -6.32 16.34 -7.56
C TYR A 24 -4.93 15.72 -7.45
N ARG A 25 -4.55 14.97 -8.50
CA ARG A 25 -3.25 14.31 -8.55
C ARG A 25 -2.12 15.33 -8.76
N ILE A 26 -1.29 15.52 -7.74
CA ILE A 26 -0.06 16.30 -7.86
C ILE A 26 0.94 15.58 -8.80
N SER A 27 1.44 16.32 -9.80
CA SER A 27 2.34 15.76 -10.81
C SER A 27 3.77 15.60 -10.32
N ARG A 28 4.61 14.85 -11.06
CA ARG A 28 6.06 14.81 -10.80
C ARG A 28 6.72 16.17 -10.96
N ASN A 29 6.23 16.99 -11.90
CA ASN A 29 6.80 18.30 -12.19
C ASN A 29 6.56 19.29 -11.06
N VAL A 30 5.36 19.29 -10.46
CA VAL A 30 5.05 20.14 -9.30
C VAL A 30 5.95 19.78 -8.11
N ARG A 31 6.12 18.47 -7.85
CA ARG A 31 7.02 17.98 -6.79
C ARG A 31 8.48 18.38 -7.01
N LEU A 32 8.97 18.22 -8.24
CA LEU A 32 10.33 18.62 -8.60
C LEU A 32 10.50 20.15 -8.54
N ALA A 33 9.53 20.90 -9.04
CA ALA A 33 9.53 22.36 -9.01
C ALA A 33 9.55 22.87 -7.56
N TRP A 34 8.79 22.26 -6.67
CA TRP A 34 8.86 22.57 -5.24
C TRP A 34 10.28 22.41 -4.72
N PHE A 35 10.94 21.27 -4.97
CA PHE A 35 12.30 21.06 -4.50
C PHE A 35 13.29 22.10 -5.06
N LEU A 36 13.25 22.36 -6.37
CA LEU A 36 14.16 23.32 -7.02
C LEU A 36 13.91 24.76 -6.56
N ASN A 37 12.66 25.15 -6.38
CA ASN A 37 12.28 26.50 -5.95
C ASN A 37 12.65 26.78 -4.48
N HIS A 38 12.87 25.75 -3.67
CA HIS A 38 13.27 25.87 -2.27
C HIS A 38 14.75 25.51 -2.05
N LEU A 39 15.50 25.16 -3.10
CA LEU A 39 16.91 24.82 -2.98
C LEU A 39 17.72 26.02 -2.48
N HIS A 40 18.56 25.78 -1.47
CA HIS A 40 19.31 26.81 -0.73
C HIS A 40 18.43 27.84 -0.03
N GLN A 41 17.18 27.50 0.26
CA GLN A 41 16.28 28.30 1.10
C GLN A 41 15.94 27.54 2.37
N THR A 42 15.47 28.28 3.37
CA THR A 42 15.04 27.69 4.63
C THR A 42 13.62 27.16 4.52
N VAL A 43 13.42 25.96 5.03
CA VAL A 43 12.12 25.29 5.13
C VAL A 43 11.83 24.93 6.58
N GLN A 44 10.57 25.01 6.97
CA GLN A 44 10.11 24.67 8.31
C GLN A 44 8.80 23.90 8.21
N ALA A 45 8.57 23.00 9.18
CA ALA A 45 7.29 22.31 9.30
C ALA A 45 6.14 23.30 9.52
N THR A 46 5.07 23.14 8.74
CA THR A 46 3.81 23.85 8.93
C THR A 46 3.12 23.28 10.19
N PRO A 47 2.75 24.11 11.18
CA PRO A 47 1.95 23.64 12.31
C PRO A 47 0.66 22.98 11.84
N GLN A 48 0.24 21.89 12.49
CA GLN A 48 -0.94 21.12 12.07
C GLN A 48 -2.23 21.96 11.98
N GLU A 49 -2.39 22.95 12.86
CA GLU A 49 -3.52 23.88 12.89
C GLU A 49 -3.52 24.87 11.71
N MET A 50 -2.38 24.99 11.01
CA MET A 50 -2.15 25.92 9.91
C MET A 50 -1.98 25.22 8.56
N LEU A 51 -2.22 23.90 8.48
CA LEU A 51 -2.23 23.19 7.20
C LEU A 51 -3.22 23.89 6.26
N SER A 52 -2.70 24.46 5.18
CA SER A 52 -3.42 25.33 4.28
C SER A 52 -3.92 24.57 3.04
N GLU A 53 -4.55 25.30 2.13
CA GLU A 53 -5.00 24.78 0.83
C GLU A 53 -3.87 24.71 -0.22
N GLN A 54 -2.61 24.82 0.19
CA GLN A 54 -1.45 24.71 -0.71
C GLN A 54 -1.36 23.31 -1.35
N GLU A 55 -0.71 23.25 -2.51
CA GLU A 55 -0.53 21.98 -3.25
C GLU A 55 0.37 21.00 -2.49
N LEU A 56 1.35 21.53 -1.75
CA LEU A 56 2.37 20.79 -1.02
C LEU A 56 2.63 21.46 0.34
N GLU A 57 2.34 20.73 1.42
CA GLU A 57 2.50 21.18 2.81
C GLU A 57 3.67 20.48 3.49
N VAL A 58 4.55 21.23 4.17
CA VAL A 58 5.71 20.66 4.87
C VAL A 58 5.25 20.10 6.22
N LEU A 59 5.22 18.78 6.38
CA LEU A 59 4.79 18.14 7.63
C LEU A 59 5.91 18.10 8.68
N SER A 60 7.13 17.82 8.24
CA SER A 60 8.29 17.72 9.12
C SER A 60 9.58 17.92 8.33
N VAL A 61 10.59 18.41 9.02
CA VAL A 61 11.96 18.54 8.53
C VAL A 61 12.88 17.93 9.57
N LEU A 62 13.73 16.99 9.15
CA LEU A 62 14.64 16.24 10.00
C LEU A 62 16.09 16.58 9.65
N PRO A 63 16.98 16.71 10.65
CA PRO A 63 18.40 16.85 10.40
C PRO A 63 19.01 15.56 9.84
N PRO A 64 20.21 15.61 9.23
CA PRO A 64 20.94 14.43 8.82
C PRO A 64 21.21 13.49 10.01
N GLY A 65 20.95 12.20 9.83
CA GLY A 65 21.21 11.18 10.86
C GLY A 65 20.17 11.07 11.98
N TRP A 66 19.06 11.83 11.92
CA TRP A 66 17.98 11.78 12.90
C TRP A 66 17.47 10.35 13.14
N GLN A 67 17.21 10.03 14.41
CA GLN A 67 16.63 8.75 14.82
C GLN A 67 15.21 8.88 15.40
N PRO A 68 14.36 7.84 15.30
CA PRO A 68 12.97 7.88 15.78
C PRO A 68 12.76 8.31 17.24
N ASP A 69 13.74 8.03 18.10
CA ASP A 69 13.68 8.34 19.53
C ASP A 69 14.14 9.78 19.84
N GLU A 70 14.67 10.50 18.86
CA GLU A 70 15.18 11.86 19.02
C GLU A 70 14.07 12.90 18.85
N PRO A 71 13.94 13.88 19.77
CA PRO A 71 12.94 14.93 19.64
C PRO A 71 13.24 15.83 18.45
N VAL A 72 12.20 16.18 17.69
CA VAL A 72 12.29 17.17 16.62
C VAL A 72 11.95 18.54 17.19
N VAL A 73 12.89 19.47 17.10
CA VAL A 73 12.70 20.86 17.54
C VAL A 73 12.09 21.67 16.38
N PRO A 74 11.00 22.43 16.60
CA PRO A 74 10.42 23.28 15.56
C PRO A 74 11.38 24.44 15.23
N ARG A 75 12.14 24.30 14.15
CA ARG A 75 13.07 25.33 13.66
C ARG A 75 13.22 25.25 12.13
N PRO A 76 13.65 26.32 11.47
CA PRO A 76 13.98 26.30 10.05
C PRO A 76 15.27 25.51 9.78
N PHE A 77 15.30 24.83 8.64
CA PHE A 77 16.48 24.11 8.13
C PHE A 77 16.76 24.53 6.69
N LEU A 78 18.02 24.52 6.29
CA LEU A 78 18.44 24.83 4.92
C LEU A 78 18.23 23.62 4.01
N LEU A 79 17.44 23.78 2.94
CA LEU A 79 17.28 22.74 1.93
C LEU A 79 18.53 22.68 1.04
N VAL A 80 19.14 21.51 0.92
CA VAL A 80 20.37 21.29 0.15
C VAL A 80 20.17 20.19 -0.90
N PRO A 81 21.03 20.07 -1.93
CA PRO A 81 20.87 19.04 -2.96
C PRO A 81 20.88 17.59 -2.43
N SER A 82 21.49 17.35 -1.28
CA SER A 82 21.53 16.04 -0.59
C SER A 82 20.28 15.76 0.24
N THR A 83 19.39 16.75 0.45
CA THR A 83 18.16 16.58 1.22
C THR A 83 17.24 15.56 0.56
N ARG A 84 16.87 14.51 1.29
CA ARG A 84 15.84 13.56 0.83
C ARG A 84 14.47 14.19 0.99
N VAL A 85 13.60 14.04 -0.01
CA VAL A 85 12.22 14.55 0.07
C VAL A 85 11.22 13.43 -0.17
N THR A 86 10.31 13.23 0.76
CA THR A 86 9.23 12.24 0.67
C THR A 86 7.89 12.95 0.53
N PHE A 87 7.16 12.59 -0.52
CA PHE A 87 5.83 13.14 -0.81
C PHE A 87 4.76 12.10 -0.47
N LEU A 88 3.86 12.47 0.44
CA LEU A 88 2.75 11.64 0.92
C LEU A 88 1.45 12.03 0.20
N ALA A 89 0.71 11.05 -0.29
CA ALA A 89 -0.55 11.24 -1.00
C ALA A 89 -1.73 10.78 -0.14
N TRP A 90 -2.83 11.51 -0.11
CA TRP A 90 -4.04 10.99 0.55
C TRP A 90 -4.66 9.79 -0.17
N GLN A 91 -4.33 9.57 -1.43
CA GLN A 91 -4.92 8.51 -2.24
C GLN A 91 -3.85 7.70 -2.95
N TYR A 92 -3.80 6.40 -2.66
CA TYR A 92 -2.95 5.44 -3.35
C TYR A 92 -3.80 4.45 -4.15
N ARG A 93 -3.31 4.07 -5.32
CA ARG A 93 -3.96 3.11 -6.21
C ARG A 93 -2.99 1.99 -6.54
N PHE A 94 -3.31 0.77 -6.12
CA PHE A 94 -2.52 -0.42 -6.38
C PHE A 94 -3.25 -1.33 -7.36
N VAL A 95 -2.50 -1.91 -8.28
CA VAL A 95 -2.95 -3.02 -9.11
C VAL A 95 -2.09 -4.21 -8.73
N ILE A 96 -2.72 -5.28 -8.27
CA ILE A 96 -2.06 -6.53 -7.88
C ILE A 96 -2.46 -7.58 -8.91
N GLU A 97 -1.48 -8.06 -9.66
CA GLU A 97 -1.65 -9.21 -10.55
C GLU A 97 -1.30 -10.48 -9.77
N LEU A 98 -2.25 -11.40 -9.73
CA LEU A 98 -2.16 -12.67 -9.00
C LEU A 98 -2.12 -13.80 -10.01
N ASP A 99 -1.00 -14.50 -10.10
CA ASP A 99 -0.93 -15.73 -10.88
C ASP A 99 -1.51 -16.89 -10.07
N LEU A 100 -2.59 -17.46 -10.57
CA LEU A 100 -3.29 -18.64 -10.06
C LEU A 100 -3.31 -19.77 -11.12
N SER A 101 -2.29 -19.84 -11.98
CA SER A 101 -2.10 -20.91 -12.96
C SER A 101 -1.91 -22.29 -12.30
N PRO A 102 -2.14 -23.42 -12.99
CA PRO A 102 -1.96 -24.77 -12.45
C PRO A 102 -0.63 -25.02 -11.74
N SER A 103 0.45 -24.38 -12.19
CA SER A 103 1.77 -24.45 -11.55
C SER A 103 1.78 -23.91 -10.12
N THR A 104 0.83 -23.06 -9.74
CA THR A 104 0.61 -22.56 -8.38
C THR A 104 -0.34 -23.44 -7.56
N GLY A 105 -0.86 -24.54 -8.13
CA GLY A 105 -1.70 -25.54 -7.46
C GLY A 105 -0.95 -26.79 -7.01
N ILE A 106 0.38 -26.75 -7.01
CA ILE A 106 1.22 -27.84 -6.49
C ILE A 106 1.17 -27.78 -4.96
N VAL A 107 1.15 -28.94 -4.32
CA VAL A 107 1.26 -29.05 -2.86
C VAL A 107 2.74 -28.90 -2.50
N ASP A 108 3.05 -28.02 -1.55
CA ASP A 108 4.42 -27.97 -1.01
C ASP A 108 4.66 -29.23 -0.19
N ASP A 109 5.61 -30.06 -0.65
CA ASP A 109 5.96 -31.34 -0.02
C ASP A 109 6.48 -31.17 1.43
N SER A 110 6.89 -29.96 1.83
CA SER A 110 7.40 -29.68 3.17
C SER A 110 6.34 -29.25 4.18
N THR A 111 5.27 -28.58 3.76
CA THR A 111 4.19 -28.06 4.62
C THR A 111 2.87 -28.81 4.46
N GLY A 112 2.65 -29.49 3.32
CA GLY A 112 1.39 -30.16 2.99
C GLY A 112 0.27 -29.20 2.59
N GLU A 113 0.54 -27.90 2.47
CA GLU A 113 -0.40 -26.89 1.99
C GLU A 113 -0.34 -26.76 0.47
N ILE A 114 -1.44 -26.35 -0.15
CA ILE A 114 -1.43 -26.03 -1.58
C ILE A 114 -0.79 -24.65 -1.72
N LEU A 115 0.13 -24.46 -2.67
CA LEU A 115 0.80 -23.16 -2.92
C LEU A 115 -0.20 -21.99 -3.10
N PHE A 116 -1.44 -22.28 -3.52
CA PHE A 116 -2.55 -21.31 -3.52
C PHE A 116 -2.80 -20.66 -2.16
N ASP A 117 -2.75 -21.42 -1.06
CA ASP A 117 -2.99 -20.89 0.28
C ASP A 117 -1.89 -19.90 0.65
N GLU A 118 -0.62 -20.18 0.33
CA GLU A 118 0.49 -19.27 0.59
C GLU A 118 0.32 -17.93 -0.16
N VAL A 119 -0.12 -17.97 -1.42
CA VAL A 119 -0.40 -16.78 -2.22
C VAL A 119 -1.46 -15.90 -1.56
N PHE A 120 -2.55 -16.49 -1.05
CA PHE A 120 -3.58 -15.74 -0.32
C PHE A 120 -3.09 -15.22 1.03
N HIS A 121 -2.27 -15.99 1.76
CA HIS A 121 -1.64 -15.52 3.00
C HIS A 121 -0.70 -14.34 2.74
N ALA A 122 0.11 -14.40 1.68
CA ALA A 122 0.98 -13.31 1.27
C ALA A 122 0.19 -12.06 0.88
N LEU A 123 -0.89 -12.23 0.10
CA LEU A 123 -1.81 -11.14 -0.24
C LEU A 123 -2.45 -10.52 1.00
N SER A 124 -2.93 -11.34 1.94
CA SER A 124 -3.53 -10.87 3.20
C SER A 124 -2.53 -10.08 4.04
N ARG A 125 -1.31 -10.60 4.22
CA ARG A 125 -0.22 -9.88 4.92
C ARG A 125 0.14 -8.57 4.21
N CYS A 126 0.19 -8.59 2.88
CA CYS A 126 0.45 -7.41 2.06
C CYS A 126 -0.62 -6.33 2.28
N LEU A 127 -1.90 -6.68 2.16
CA LEU A 127 -3.01 -5.74 2.38
C LEU A 127 -3.05 -5.24 3.83
N GLY A 128 -2.82 -6.12 4.80
CA GLY A 128 -2.75 -5.74 6.22
C GLY A 128 -1.60 -4.77 6.53
N GLY A 129 -0.44 -4.98 5.90
CA GLY A 129 0.69 -4.05 6.00
C GLY A 129 0.43 -2.72 5.30
N LEU A 130 -0.19 -2.78 4.12
CA LEU A 130 -0.50 -1.62 3.30
C LEU A 130 -1.51 -0.69 3.98
N LEU A 131 -2.50 -1.24 4.68
CA LEU A 131 -3.54 -0.48 5.40
C LEU A 131 -3.09 0.01 6.78
N ARG A 132 -1.91 -0.37 7.27
CA ARG A 132 -1.44 0.01 8.60
C ARG A 132 -1.11 1.51 8.62
N PRO A 133 -1.81 2.31 9.45
CA PRO A 133 -1.45 3.71 9.65
C PRO A 133 -0.05 3.83 10.24
N PHE A 134 0.64 4.93 9.95
CA PHE A 134 1.95 5.21 10.54
C PHE A 134 2.08 6.68 10.90
N ARG A 135 2.91 6.97 11.90
CA ARG A 135 3.24 8.35 12.28
C ARG A 135 4.29 8.90 11.33
N VAL A 136 4.04 10.09 10.77
CA VAL A 136 5.03 10.74 9.91
C VAL A 136 6.23 11.14 10.77
N PRO A 137 7.46 10.68 10.43
CA PRO A 137 8.65 10.95 11.22
C PRO A 137 8.83 12.45 11.51
N GLY A 138 9.09 12.80 12.77
CA GLY A 138 9.26 14.19 13.20
C GLY A 138 7.99 15.04 13.26
N SER A 139 6.82 14.42 13.24
CA SER A 139 5.53 15.11 13.43
C SER A 139 4.63 14.33 14.38
N CYS A 140 3.55 14.97 14.83
CA CYS A 140 2.44 14.35 15.56
C CYS A 140 1.34 13.79 14.64
N ILE A 141 1.57 13.76 13.31
CA ILE A 141 0.55 13.37 12.34
C ILE A 141 0.55 11.86 12.17
N ASP A 142 -0.56 11.23 12.56
CA ASP A 142 -0.85 9.84 12.24
C ASP A 142 -1.44 9.79 10.82
N PHE A 143 -0.65 9.31 9.87
CA PHE A 143 -0.98 9.31 8.46
C PHE A 143 -1.71 8.03 8.08
N GLN A 144 -2.92 8.21 7.55
CA GLN A 144 -3.80 7.14 7.09
C GLN A 144 -4.43 7.53 5.74
N PRO A 145 -3.84 7.09 4.62
CA PRO A 145 -4.36 7.40 3.30
C PRO A 145 -5.53 6.48 2.92
N GLU A 146 -6.31 6.92 1.93
CA GLU A 146 -7.28 6.09 1.22
C GLU A 146 -6.54 5.21 0.21
N ILE A 147 -6.76 3.91 0.29
CA ILE A 147 -6.09 2.93 -0.57
C ILE A 147 -7.13 2.22 -1.42
N TYR A 148 -6.96 2.33 -2.73
CA TYR A 148 -7.76 1.66 -3.74
C TYR A 148 -6.94 0.51 -4.33
N VAL A 149 -7.49 -0.70 -4.30
CA VAL A 149 -6.80 -1.89 -4.78
C VAL A 149 -7.62 -2.57 -5.86
N THR A 150 -7.01 -2.79 -7.02
CA THR A 150 -7.53 -3.67 -8.07
C THR A 150 -6.72 -4.96 -8.04
N ILE A 151 -7.40 -6.11 -7.93
CA ILE A 151 -6.74 -7.42 -7.98
C ILE A 151 -7.15 -8.12 -9.27
N GLN A 152 -6.17 -8.48 -10.09
CA GLN A 152 -6.36 -9.21 -11.34
C GLN A 152 -5.79 -10.62 -11.16
N ALA A 153 -6.65 -11.63 -11.08
CA ALA A 153 -6.23 -13.01 -10.94
C ALA A 153 -6.26 -13.73 -12.29
N TYR A 154 -5.14 -14.33 -12.69
CA TYR A 154 -5.03 -15.20 -13.86
C TYR A 154 -5.11 -16.66 -13.43
N SER A 155 -6.08 -17.43 -13.90
CA SER A 155 -6.10 -18.89 -13.69
C SER A 155 -6.45 -19.60 -14.98
N SER A 156 -5.66 -20.60 -15.36
CA SER A 156 -5.87 -21.41 -16.57
C SER A 156 -6.62 -22.73 -16.31
N ILE A 157 -7.04 -23.02 -15.07
CA ILE A 157 -7.80 -24.24 -14.73
C ILE A 157 -9.31 -24.05 -14.83
N ILE A 158 -9.82 -22.83 -14.67
CA ILE A 158 -11.27 -22.63 -14.63
C ILE A 158 -11.79 -22.38 -16.05
N GLY A 159 -12.30 -23.44 -16.68
CA GLY A 159 -13.32 -23.32 -17.72
C GLY A 159 -14.58 -22.71 -17.11
N LEU A 160 -14.56 -21.40 -16.88
CA LEU A 160 -15.71 -20.63 -16.40
C LEU A 160 -16.83 -20.78 -17.45
N GLN A 161 -17.86 -21.58 -17.17
CA GLN A 161 -19.08 -21.59 -18.00
C GLN A 161 -19.86 -20.25 -17.92
N SER A 162 -19.39 -19.28 -17.14
CA SER A 162 -19.89 -17.92 -17.11
C SER A 162 -18.76 -16.94 -16.75
N HIS A 163 -18.62 -15.87 -17.54
CA HIS A 163 -17.66 -14.77 -17.33
C HIS A 163 -17.88 -14.13 -15.94
N GLN A 164 -17.18 -14.60 -14.91
CA GLN A 164 -17.16 -13.94 -13.62
C GLN A 164 -16.10 -12.84 -13.65
N VAL A 165 -16.55 -11.59 -13.70
CA VAL A 165 -15.69 -10.42 -13.54
C VAL A 165 -15.51 -10.19 -12.05
N LEU A 166 -14.27 -10.19 -11.56
CA LEU A 166 -13.94 -9.71 -10.21
C LEU A 166 -14.39 -8.26 -10.10
N HIS A 167 -15.40 -8.01 -9.26
CA HIS A 167 -15.94 -6.66 -9.05
C HIS A 167 -14.86 -5.75 -8.45
N PRO A 168 -14.76 -4.47 -8.89
CA PRO A 168 -13.82 -3.52 -8.31
C PRO A 168 -14.00 -3.42 -6.80
N CYS A 169 -12.93 -3.65 -6.04
CA CYS A 169 -12.94 -3.43 -4.60
C CYS A 169 -12.89 -1.92 -4.36
N SER A 170 -14.01 -1.34 -3.90
CA SER A 170 -14.05 0.05 -3.44
C SER A 170 -13.27 0.21 -2.13
N ALA A 171 -12.87 1.45 -1.82
CA ALA A 171 -12.03 1.86 -0.69
C ALA A 171 -12.03 0.90 0.51
N LEU A 172 -10.86 0.38 0.86
CA LEU A 172 -10.70 -0.50 2.02
C LEU A 172 -10.45 0.35 3.28
N ALA A 173 -11.35 0.26 4.26
CA ALA A 173 -11.09 0.73 5.62
C ALA A 173 -10.48 -0.41 6.46
N SER A 174 -9.74 -0.07 7.52
CA SER A 174 -9.14 -1.05 8.44
C SER A 174 -10.17 -2.00 9.09
N SER A 175 -11.45 -1.58 9.15
CA SER A 175 -12.58 -2.40 9.62
C SER A 175 -13.07 -3.44 8.63
N ASP A 176 -12.76 -3.33 7.33
CA ASP A 176 -13.34 -4.15 6.27
C ASP A 176 -12.63 -5.50 6.10
N LEU A 177 -11.46 -5.66 6.72
CA LEU A 177 -10.68 -6.91 6.70
C LEU A 177 -11.31 -8.04 7.54
N VAL A 178 -12.22 -7.73 8.49
CA VAL A 178 -12.81 -8.72 9.41
C VAL A 178 -14.21 -9.16 8.98
N ALA A 179 -14.83 -8.51 8.00
CA ALA A 179 -16.20 -8.82 7.58
C ALA A 179 -16.27 -9.21 6.10
N LYS A 180 -16.33 -10.53 5.86
CA LYS A 180 -16.91 -11.14 4.64
C LYS A 180 -16.34 -10.61 3.32
N SER A 181 -15.10 -10.97 2.98
CA SER A 181 -14.65 -10.81 1.60
C SER A 181 -15.48 -11.75 0.69
N PRO A 182 -16.13 -11.26 -0.39
CA PRO A 182 -16.77 -12.14 -1.38
C PRO A 182 -15.79 -13.13 -2.04
N LEU A 183 -14.48 -12.86 -1.92
CA LEU A 183 -13.40 -13.79 -2.26
C LEU A 183 -13.46 -15.09 -1.45
N THR A 184 -13.70 -15.03 -0.14
CA THR A 184 -13.81 -16.25 0.69
C THR A 184 -15.03 -17.10 0.32
N LYS A 185 -16.16 -16.48 -0.06
CA LYS A 185 -17.34 -17.22 -0.55
C LYS A 185 -17.11 -17.84 -1.93
N SER A 186 -16.51 -17.11 -2.86
CA SER A 186 -16.20 -17.63 -4.20
C SER A 186 -15.14 -18.74 -4.18
N LEU A 187 -14.21 -18.69 -3.22
CA LEU A 187 -13.22 -19.76 -3.01
C LEU A 187 -13.80 -20.98 -2.28
N SER A 188 -14.76 -20.81 -1.36
CA SER A 188 -15.47 -21.97 -0.78
C SER A 188 -16.32 -22.72 -1.81
N ASP A 189 -16.85 -22.02 -2.82
CA ASP A 189 -17.56 -22.65 -3.94
C ASP A 189 -16.60 -23.41 -4.89
N LEU A 190 -15.33 -23.01 -4.96
CA LEU A 190 -14.25 -23.71 -5.66
C LEU A 190 -13.74 -24.93 -4.88
N TYR A 191 -13.90 -24.94 -3.55
CA TYR A 191 -13.50 -26.02 -2.64
C TYR A 191 -14.70 -26.90 -2.25
N SER A 192 -15.46 -27.39 -3.22
CA SER A 192 -16.35 -28.54 -2.99
C SER A 192 -15.54 -29.82 -3.22
N PRO A 193 -15.22 -30.61 -2.18
CA PRO A 193 -14.60 -31.91 -2.40
C PRO A 193 -15.58 -32.78 -3.19
N CYS A 194 -15.17 -33.22 -4.38
CA CYS A 194 -15.91 -34.20 -5.16
C CYS A 194 -16.33 -35.36 -4.24
N PRO A 195 -17.62 -35.76 -4.21
CA PRO A 195 -18.01 -36.92 -3.43
C PRO A 195 -17.30 -38.15 -3.99
N LYS A 196 -16.39 -38.71 -3.18
CA LYS A 196 -15.76 -40.01 -3.45
C LYS A 196 -16.85 -41.08 -3.39
N SER A 197 -17.24 -41.65 -4.54
CA SER A 197 -17.27 -43.11 -4.76
C SER A 197 -17.68 -43.45 -6.21
N PRO A 198 -17.08 -44.46 -6.86
CA PRO A 198 -17.44 -44.87 -8.21
C PRO A 198 -18.74 -45.67 -8.19
N ALA A 199 -19.63 -45.39 -9.14
CA ALA A 199 -20.78 -46.24 -9.42
C ALA A 199 -20.30 -47.63 -9.84
N VAL A 200 -20.65 -48.64 -9.04
CA VAL A 200 -20.56 -50.05 -9.42
C VAL A 200 -21.55 -50.28 -10.56
N LEU A 201 -21.04 -50.65 -11.73
CA LEU A 201 -21.86 -51.12 -12.86
C LEU A 201 -22.44 -52.49 -12.50
N GLU A 202 -23.76 -52.57 -12.30
CA GLU A 202 -24.46 -53.86 -12.27
C GLU A 202 -24.60 -54.43 -13.69
N PRO A 203 -24.41 -55.75 -13.88
CA PRO A 203 -24.56 -56.38 -15.18
C PRO A 203 -26.04 -56.58 -15.55
N VAL A 204 -26.38 -56.19 -16.78
CA VAL A 204 -27.70 -56.37 -17.41
C VAL A 204 -28.00 -57.87 -17.61
N PRO A 205 -29.17 -58.40 -17.18
CA PRO A 205 -29.55 -59.77 -17.49
C PRO A 205 -30.13 -59.88 -18.91
N TRP A 206 -29.56 -60.78 -19.70
CA TRP A 206 -30.11 -61.19 -20.99
C TRP A 206 -31.37 -62.02 -20.76
N SER A 207 -32.48 -61.61 -21.38
CA SER A 207 -33.72 -62.40 -21.41
C SER A 207 -34.16 -62.57 -22.87
N SER A 208 -34.01 -63.77 -23.40
CA SER A 208 -34.80 -64.36 -24.50
C SER A 208 -34.78 -65.88 -24.27
N PRO A 209 -35.87 -66.60 -24.55
CA PRO A 209 -36.44 -66.72 -25.88
C PRO A 209 -37.83 -66.11 -26.05
#